data_AF-A0A6I9QK87-F1
#
_entry.id   AF-A0A6I9QK87-F1
#
_cell.length_a   1.000
_cell.length_b   1.000
_cell.length_c   1.000
_cell.angle_alpha   90.00
_cell.angle_beta   90.00
_cell.angle_gamma   90.00
#
_symmetry.space_group_name_H-M   'P 1'
#
loop_
_entity.id
_entity.type
_entity.pdbx_description
1 polymer ?
#
loop_
_entity_poly.entity_id
_entity_poly.type
_entity_poly.pdbx_seq_one_letter_code
_entity_poly.pdbx_strand_id
1 'polypeptide(L)'
;MGAIKAAVGDAVITFLWMFCVSTVGALTGVIASALQVQGVAYSLLITTTLIFLLLLVFNPICDAIGGASFNPTATAAFYAAGFGEDNLVSMAFRFPAQAAGAVGGVLAIAELMPPHYKHTLSGPSLKVDLHTGAAAEGVLTFCITLAVLWIVIKGPSRAIVKNWLLAVTTVAFVLAGAGYTGPSMNPANAFGWAYINNRHNTWEQFYVYWIC
;
A
#
# COMPACT_ATOMS: atom_id res chain seq x y z
N MET A 1 -9.01 21.65 -0.90
CA MET A 1 -7.58 22.05 -1.10
C MET A 1 -7.26 22.13 -2.59
N GLY A 2 -6.35 22.99 -3.06
CA GLY A 2 -6.00 23.04 -4.50
C GLY A 2 -5.31 21.75 -4.98
N ALA A 3 -5.58 21.34 -6.23
CA ALA A 3 -5.10 20.07 -6.80
C ALA A 3 -3.57 19.88 -6.70
N ILE A 4 -2.79 20.93 -6.94
CA ILE A 4 -1.33 20.89 -6.84
C ILE A 4 -0.87 20.61 -5.41
N LYS A 5 -1.50 21.25 -4.42
CA LYS A 5 -1.14 21.04 -3.00
C LYS A 5 -1.47 19.61 -2.54
N ALA A 6 -2.59 19.07 -3.01
CA ALA A 6 -2.95 17.67 -2.78
C ALA A 6 -1.93 16.71 -3.40
N ALA A 7 -1.53 16.95 -4.65
CA ALA A 7 -0.53 16.13 -5.32
C ALA A 7 0.83 16.16 -4.60
N VAL A 8 1.28 17.32 -4.10
CA VAL A 8 2.50 17.41 -3.29
C VAL A 8 2.39 16.61 -1.99
N GLY A 9 1.26 16.73 -1.28
CA GLY A 9 1.01 15.94 -0.06
C GLY A 9 1.05 14.44 -0.33
N ASP A 10 0.39 14.02 -1.41
CA ASP A 10 0.38 12.62 -1.87
C ASP A 10 1.77 12.10 -2.21
N ALA A 11 2.60 12.87 -2.94
CA ALA A 11 3.97 12.48 -3.26
C ALA A 11 4.80 12.26 -1.99
N VAL A 12 4.75 13.19 -1.03
CA VAL A 12 5.50 13.12 0.22
C VAL A 12 5.05 11.93 1.06
N ILE A 13 3.74 11.75 1.22
CA ILE A 13 3.18 10.66 2.01
C ILE A 13 3.45 9.31 1.37
N THR A 14 3.33 9.18 0.04
CA THR A 14 3.62 7.93 -0.65
C THR A 14 5.11 7.59 -0.56
N PHE A 15 6.00 8.57 -0.65
CA PHE A 15 7.43 8.39 -0.42
C PHE A 15 7.71 7.82 0.97
N LEU A 16 7.20 8.46 2.02
CA LEU A 16 7.42 8.05 3.41
C LEU A 16 6.79 6.69 3.67
N TRP A 17 5.58 6.46 3.16
CA TRP A 17 4.88 5.18 3.29
C TRP A 17 5.69 4.05 2.66
N MET A 18 6.12 4.21 1.41
CA MET A 18 6.90 3.21 0.70
C MET A 18 8.24 2.93 1.37
N PHE A 19 8.90 3.96 1.87
CA PHE A 19 10.13 3.81 2.65
C PHE A 19 9.90 2.96 3.91
N CYS A 20 8.87 3.28 4.69
CA CYS A 20 8.57 2.61 5.96
C CYS A 20 7.98 1.21 5.79
N VAL A 21 6.96 1.05 4.95
CA VAL A 21 6.23 -0.22 4.79
C VAL A 21 7.14 -1.34 4.26
N SER A 22 8.11 -0.98 3.42
CA SER A 22 9.10 -1.92 2.87
C SER A 22 10.02 -2.53 3.94
N THR A 23 10.12 -1.91 5.12
CA THR A 23 10.90 -2.43 6.26
C THR A 23 10.14 -3.48 7.08
N VAL A 24 8.81 -3.58 6.91
CA VAL A 24 7.96 -4.41 7.78
C VAL A 24 8.38 -5.87 7.76
N GLY A 25 8.73 -6.42 6.58
CA GLY A 25 9.21 -7.81 6.48
C GLY A 25 10.49 -8.07 7.29
N ALA A 26 11.48 -7.17 7.16
CA ALA A 26 12.72 -7.26 7.93
C ALA A 26 12.46 -7.10 9.44
N LEU A 27 11.68 -6.10 9.82
CA LEU A 27 11.34 -5.82 11.23
C LEU A 27 10.56 -6.97 11.86
N THR A 28 9.65 -7.61 11.14
CA THR A 28 8.97 -8.82 11.63
C THR A 28 9.97 -9.91 11.97
N GLY A 29 10.95 -10.18 11.10
CA GLY A 29 12.00 -11.17 11.36
C GLY A 29 12.91 -10.81 12.55
N VAL A 30 13.28 -9.53 12.67
CA VAL A 30 14.09 -9.02 13.80
C VAL A 30 13.34 -9.16 15.12
N ILE A 31 12.08 -8.72 15.17
CA ILE A 31 11.26 -8.75 16.39
C ILE A 31 10.97 -10.21 16.80
N ALA A 32 10.60 -11.07 15.84
CA ALA A 32 10.35 -12.49 16.14
C ALA A 32 11.60 -13.15 16.74
N SER A 33 12.77 -12.85 16.18
CA SER A 33 14.06 -13.35 16.67
C SER A 33 14.40 -12.80 18.06
N ALA A 34 14.19 -11.50 18.30
CA ALA A 34 14.44 -10.85 19.59
C ALA A 34 13.51 -11.38 20.70
N LEU A 35 12.26 -11.71 20.36
CA LEU A 35 11.28 -12.30 21.28
C LEU A 35 11.41 -13.82 21.41
N GLN A 36 12.32 -14.46 20.64
CA GLN A 36 12.50 -15.92 20.59
C GLN A 36 11.21 -16.68 20.26
N VAL A 37 10.35 -16.09 19.42
CA VAL A 37 9.11 -16.72 18.96
C VAL A 37 9.24 -17.22 17.54
N GLN A 38 8.60 -18.35 17.24
CA GLN A 38 8.60 -18.97 15.92
C GLN A 38 7.20 -19.39 15.53
N GLY A 39 6.93 -19.38 14.22
CA GLY A 39 5.66 -19.81 13.66
C GLY A 39 4.87 -18.70 12.98
N VAL A 40 3.96 -19.12 12.11
CA VAL A 40 3.18 -18.23 11.25
C VAL A 40 2.32 -17.28 12.10
N ALA A 41 1.67 -17.78 13.15
CA ALA A 41 0.79 -16.96 13.99
C ALA A 41 1.52 -15.75 14.62
N TYR A 42 2.72 -15.94 15.15
CA TYR A 42 3.51 -14.84 15.72
C TYR A 42 3.99 -13.86 14.65
N SER A 43 4.43 -14.38 13.50
CA SER A 43 4.88 -13.53 12.38
C SER A 43 3.73 -12.66 11.85
N LEU A 44 2.52 -13.21 11.76
CA LEU A 44 1.32 -12.49 11.36
C LEU A 44 0.91 -11.45 12.39
N LEU A 45 0.95 -11.79 13.69
CA LEU A 45 0.65 -10.84 14.75
C LEU A 45 1.61 -9.65 14.72
N ILE A 46 2.92 -9.90 14.66
CA ILE A 46 3.95 -8.85 14.60
C ILE A 46 3.74 -7.97 13.36
N THR A 47 3.59 -8.59 12.18
CA THR A 47 3.36 -7.86 10.92
C THR A 47 2.11 -6.99 11.00
N THR A 48 1.00 -7.55 11.51
CA THR A 48 -0.26 -6.81 11.66
C THR A 48 -0.10 -5.64 12.63
N THR A 49 0.60 -5.86 13.76
CA THR A 49 0.89 -4.78 14.72
C THR A 49 1.76 -3.69 14.10
N LEU A 50 2.78 -4.03 13.31
CA LEU A 50 3.61 -3.03 12.62
C LEU A 50 2.80 -2.21 11.62
N ILE A 51 1.99 -2.86 10.78
CA ILE A 51 1.09 -2.16 9.83
C ILE A 51 0.09 -1.28 10.58
N PHE A 52 -0.48 -1.78 11.67
CA PHE A 52 -1.37 -1.00 12.54
C PHE A 52 -0.70 0.26 13.09
N LEU A 53 0.53 0.14 13.59
CA LEU A 53 1.30 1.28 14.10
C LEU A 53 1.61 2.29 12.98
N LEU A 54 1.96 1.83 11.78
CA LEU A 54 2.12 2.70 10.62
C LEU A 54 0.82 3.43 10.30
N LEU A 55 -0.31 2.74 10.22
CA LEU A 55 -1.61 3.38 9.95
C LEU A 55 -2.03 4.36 11.05
N LEU A 56 -1.72 4.07 12.32
CA LEU A 56 -1.94 5.00 13.43
C LEU A 56 -1.16 6.31 13.30
N VAL A 57 0.01 6.28 12.69
CA VAL A 57 0.85 7.46 12.47
C VAL A 57 0.47 8.18 11.18
N PHE A 58 0.35 7.44 10.08
CA PHE A 58 0.12 8.02 8.76
C PHE A 58 -1.28 8.60 8.60
N ASN A 59 -2.33 7.95 9.10
CA ASN A 59 -3.70 8.44 8.89
C ASN A 59 -3.92 9.86 9.46
N PRO A 60 -3.53 10.18 10.72
CA PRO A 60 -3.62 11.55 11.23
C PRO A 60 -2.78 12.56 10.45
N ILE A 61 -1.59 12.16 9.96
CA ILE A 61 -0.73 13.05 9.16
C ILE A 61 -1.41 13.36 7.82
N CYS A 62 -1.93 12.34 7.14
CA CYS A 62 -2.69 12.46 5.90
C CYS A 62 -3.85 13.46 6.07
N ASP A 63 -4.63 13.31 7.13
CA ASP A 63 -5.75 14.21 7.46
C ASP A 63 -5.24 15.64 7.69
N ALA A 64 -4.17 15.80 8.48
CA ALA A 64 -3.58 17.11 8.82
C ALA A 64 -3.04 17.86 7.59
N ILE A 65 -2.54 17.16 6.57
CA ILE A 65 -2.05 17.78 5.33
C ILE A 65 -3.10 17.87 4.22
N GLY A 66 -4.39 17.74 4.58
CA GLY A 66 -5.52 17.98 3.68
C GLY A 66 -6.04 16.73 2.99
N GLY A 67 -5.97 15.57 3.64
CA GLY A 67 -6.47 14.30 3.13
C GLY A 67 -5.56 13.70 2.06
N ALA A 68 -4.23 13.77 2.26
CA ALA A 68 -3.28 13.11 1.38
C ALA A 68 -3.50 11.59 1.38
N SER A 69 -3.15 10.93 0.28
CA SER A 69 -3.30 9.50 0.08
C SER A 69 -2.03 8.91 -0.52
N PHE A 70 -1.72 7.67 -0.14
CA PHE A 70 -0.61 6.87 -0.69
C PHE A 70 -1.08 5.73 -1.58
N ASN A 71 -2.37 5.68 -1.91
CA ASN A 71 -2.95 4.62 -2.73
C ASN A 71 -3.93 5.20 -3.77
N PRO A 72 -3.62 5.07 -5.08
CA PRO A 72 -4.51 5.55 -6.14
C PRO A 72 -5.88 4.87 -6.10
N THR A 73 -5.92 3.58 -5.75
CA THR A 73 -7.16 2.82 -5.61
C THR A 73 -8.06 3.41 -4.54
N ALA A 74 -7.50 3.77 -3.38
CA ALA A 74 -8.29 4.36 -2.30
C ALA A 74 -8.88 5.70 -2.73
N THR A 75 -8.07 6.56 -3.35
CA THR A 75 -8.55 7.86 -3.87
C THR A 75 -9.66 7.68 -4.91
N ALA A 76 -9.50 6.78 -5.87
CA ALA A 76 -10.51 6.48 -6.88
C ALA A 76 -11.81 5.91 -6.26
N ALA A 77 -11.67 5.02 -5.27
CA ALA A 77 -12.80 4.38 -4.60
C ALA A 77 -13.61 5.36 -3.74
N PHE A 78 -12.94 6.22 -2.97
CA PHE A 78 -13.63 7.25 -2.18
C PHE A 78 -14.35 8.25 -3.10
N TYR A 79 -13.71 8.67 -4.20
CA TYR A 79 -14.37 9.48 -5.23
C TYR A 79 -15.62 8.78 -5.80
N ALA A 80 -15.51 7.52 -6.21
CA ALA A 80 -16.63 6.75 -6.76
C ALA A 80 -17.77 6.54 -5.75
N ALA A 81 -17.45 6.45 -4.45
CA ALA A 81 -18.42 6.36 -3.37
C ALA A 81 -19.07 7.72 -3.02
N GLY A 82 -18.70 8.82 -3.68
CA GLY A 82 -19.17 10.17 -3.36
C GLY A 82 -18.64 10.67 -2.02
N PHE A 83 -17.49 10.18 -1.57
CA PHE A 83 -16.88 10.52 -0.29
C PHE A 83 -15.60 11.34 -0.50
N GLY A 84 -15.53 12.52 0.12
CA GLY A 84 -14.41 13.46 -0.02
C GLY A 84 -14.66 14.55 -1.06
N GLU A 85 -13.64 15.40 -1.29
CA GLU A 85 -13.72 16.58 -2.17
C GLU A 85 -13.03 16.38 -3.53
N ASP A 86 -12.53 15.17 -3.82
CA ASP A 86 -11.78 14.89 -5.04
C ASP A 86 -12.66 14.94 -6.30
N ASN A 87 -12.03 15.24 -7.43
CA ASN A 87 -12.64 15.22 -8.75
C ASN A 87 -11.65 14.68 -9.79
N LEU A 88 -12.10 14.51 -11.04
CA LEU A 88 -11.26 13.96 -12.11
C LEU A 88 -9.97 14.76 -12.34
N VAL A 89 -10.03 16.09 -12.21
CA VAL A 89 -8.86 16.95 -12.37
C VAL A 89 -7.89 16.77 -11.20
N SER A 90 -8.37 16.74 -9.95
CA SER A 90 -7.48 16.51 -8.80
C SER A 90 -6.80 15.14 -8.90
N MET A 91 -7.54 14.09 -9.25
CA MET A 91 -6.99 12.74 -9.41
C MET A 91 -5.92 12.65 -10.51
N ALA A 92 -6.10 13.37 -11.62
CA ALA A 92 -5.11 13.41 -12.70
C ALA A 92 -3.74 13.96 -12.25
N PHE A 93 -3.70 14.85 -11.25
CA PHE A 93 -2.45 15.31 -10.65
C PHE A 93 -1.96 14.40 -9.51
N ARG A 94 -2.90 13.84 -8.74
CA ARG A 94 -2.59 13.02 -7.55
C ARG A 94 -1.99 11.67 -7.91
N PHE A 95 -2.52 10.94 -8.89
CA PHE A 95 -2.01 9.59 -9.20
C PHE A 95 -0.56 9.57 -9.69
N PRO A 96 -0.14 10.46 -10.62
CA PRO A 96 1.28 10.54 -10.99
C PRO A 96 2.17 10.96 -9.82
N ALA A 97 1.68 11.83 -8.93
CA ALA A 97 2.43 12.26 -7.77
C ALA A 97 2.63 11.13 -6.74
N GLN A 98 1.60 10.31 -6.49
CA GLN A 98 1.70 9.10 -5.68
C GLN A 98 2.71 8.11 -6.30
N ALA A 99 2.63 7.87 -7.62
CA ALA A 99 3.57 6.99 -8.31
C ALA A 99 5.03 7.51 -8.21
N ALA A 100 5.25 8.82 -8.39
CA ALA A 100 6.57 9.44 -8.23
C ALA A 100 7.08 9.34 -6.80
N GLY A 101 6.22 9.59 -5.81
CA GLY A 101 6.53 9.39 -4.39
C GLY A 101 6.93 7.95 -4.10
N ALA A 102 6.18 6.98 -4.63
CA ALA A 102 6.49 5.57 -4.46
C ALA A 102 7.86 5.18 -5.01
N VAL A 103 8.19 5.63 -6.23
CA VAL A 103 9.52 5.43 -6.82
C VAL A 103 10.61 6.00 -5.92
N GLY A 104 10.44 7.24 -5.44
CA GLY A 104 11.40 7.87 -4.54
C GLY A 104 11.58 7.09 -3.23
N GLY A 105 10.49 6.63 -2.62
CA GLY A 105 10.52 5.88 -1.37
C GLY A 105 11.21 4.52 -1.53
N VAL A 106 10.92 3.81 -2.62
CA VAL A 106 11.55 2.53 -2.96
C VAL A 106 13.04 2.70 -3.25
N LEU A 107 13.45 3.73 -4.00
CA LEU A 107 14.86 4.04 -4.24
C LEU A 107 15.59 4.36 -2.93
N ALA A 108 14.99 5.18 -2.07
CA ALA A 108 15.58 5.54 -0.79
C ALA A 108 15.77 4.32 0.12
N ILE A 109 14.79 3.41 0.20
CA ILE A 109 14.95 2.21 1.02
C ILE A 109 15.92 1.20 0.40
N ALA A 110 15.97 1.07 -0.93
CA ALA A 110 16.96 0.22 -1.59
C ALA A 110 18.40 0.66 -1.30
N GLU A 111 18.63 1.97 -1.18
CA GLU A 111 19.92 2.54 -0.81
C GLU A 111 20.23 2.35 0.68
N LEU A 112 19.29 2.75 1.56
CA LEU A 112 19.51 2.87 3.01
C LEU A 112 19.31 1.55 3.79
N MET A 113 18.66 0.54 3.21
CA MET A 113 18.47 -0.74 3.90
C MET A 113 19.83 -1.40 4.20
N PRO A 114 20.08 -1.85 5.45
CA PRO A 114 21.34 -2.51 5.78
C PRO A 114 21.61 -3.74 4.89
N PRO A 115 22.87 -4.00 4.47
CA PRO A 115 23.20 -5.06 3.51
C PRO A 115 22.60 -6.44 3.86
N HIS A 116 22.61 -6.79 5.15
CA HIS A 116 22.07 -8.07 5.64
C HIS A 116 20.55 -8.19 5.47
N TYR A 117 19.80 -7.10 5.35
CA TYR A 117 18.35 -7.09 5.15
C TYR A 117 17.93 -6.70 3.73
N LYS A 118 18.85 -6.30 2.84
CA LYS A 118 18.49 -5.94 1.46
C LYS A 118 17.72 -7.04 0.72
N HIS A 119 18.02 -8.31 1.02
CA HIS A 119 17.32 -9.46 0.42
C HIS A 119 15.84 -9.56 0.82
N THR A 120 15.40 -8.88 1.88
CA THR A 120 13.99 -8.88 2.30
C THR A 120 13.17 -7.84 1.55
N LEU A 121 13.82 -6.92 0.83
CA LEU A 121 13.13 -5.96 -0.02
C LEU A 121 12.56 -6.67 -1.24
N SER A 122 11.24 -6.63 -1.37
CA SER A 122 10.53 -7.22 -2.48
C SER A 122 9.27 -6.42 -2.76
N GLY A 123 8.94 -6.35 -4.05
CA GLY A 123 7.71 -5.75 -4.53
C GLY A 123 6.71 -6.78 -5.05
N PRO A 124 5.54 -6.31 -5.50
CA PRO A 124 4.59 -7.12 -6.25
C PRO A 124 5.27 -7.79 -7.46
N SER A 125 4.90 -9.05 -7.70
CA SER A 125 5.41 -9.84 -8.82
C SER A 125 4.41 -10.90 -9.21
N LEU A 126 4.12 -10.95 -10.51
CA LEU A 126 3.22 -11.93 -11.08
C LEU A 126 3.86 -13.34 -11.02
N LYS A 127 3.15 -14.29 -10.41
CA LYS A 127 3.56 -15.70 -10.24
C LYS A 127 2.72 -16.68 -11.05
N VAL A 128 1.66 -16.18 -11.68
CA VAL A 128 0.73 -16.93 -12.54
C VAL A 128 0.71 -16.30 -13.93
N ASP A 129 -0.09 -16.81 -14.87
CA ASP A 129 -0.24 -16.14 -16.16
C ASP A 129 -0.92 -14.76 -16.02
N LEU A 130 -0.77 -13.93 -17.04
CA LEU A 130 -1.23 -12.55 -17.04
C LEU A 130 -2.73 -12.39 -16.74
N HIS A 131 -3.58 -13.24 -17.31
CA HIS A 131 -5.04 -13.10 -17.16
C HIS A 131 -5.52 -13.61 -15.81
N THR A 132 -4.95 -14.72 -15.34
CA THR A 132 -5.22 -15.21 -13.98
C THR A 132 -4.75 -14.20 -12.93
N GLY A 133 -3.58 -13.59 -13.13
CA GLY A 133 -3.06 -12.54 -12.27
C GLY A 133 -3.95 -11.30 -12.23
N ALA A 134 -4.38 -10.82 -13.40
CA ALA A 134 -5.31 -9.70 -13.51
C ALA A 134 -6.65 -9.99 -12.81
N ALA A 135 -7.22 -11.19 -13.01
CA ALA A 135 -8.44 -11.59 -12.33
C ALA A 135 -8.26 -11.66 -10.80
N ALA A 136 -7.14 -12.22 -10.34
CA ALA A 136 -6.82 -12.29 -8.91
C ALA A 136 -6.65 -10.91 -8.29
N GLU A 137 -5.83 -10.03 -8.89
CA GLU A 137 -5.63 -8.66 -8.41
C GLU A 137 -6.96 -7.89 -8.41
N GLY A 138 -7.76 -8.02 -9.47
CA GLY A 138 -9.07 -7.37 -9.57
C GLY A 138 -10.04 -7.78 -8.45
N VAL A 139 -10.13 -9.08 -8.16
CA VAL A 139 -10.99 -9.58 -7.07
C VAL A 139 -10.45 -9.13 -5.71
N LEU A 140 -9.13 -9.18 -5.50
CA LEU A 140 -8.51 -8.75 -4.24
C LEU A 140 -8.71 -7.24 -4.02
N THR A 141 -8.41 -6.42 -5.03
CA THR A 141 -8.58 -4.97 -5.03
C THR A 141 -10.03 -4.59 -4.80
N PHE A 142 -11.00 -5.25 -5.46
CA PHE A 142 -12.43 -5.03 -5.20
C PHE A 142 -12.80 -5.33 -3.74
N CYS A 143 -12.43 -6.52 -3.24
CA CYS A 143 -12.81 -6.96 -1.90
C CYS A 143 -12.18 -6.09 -0.80
N ILE A 144 -10.88 -5.78 -0.91
CA ILE A 144 -10.20 -4.91 0.07
C ILE A 144 -10.78 -3.50 0.02
N THR A 145 -11.08 -2.96 -1.17
CA THR A 145 -11.65 -1.63 -1.32
C THR A 145 -13.03 -1.54 -0.67
N LEU A 146 -13.89 -2.55 -0.90
CA LEU A 146 -15.19 -2.62 -0.26
C LEU A 146 -15.07 -2.68 1.27
N ALA A 147 -14.13 -3.47 1.80
CA ALA A 147 -13.86 -3.55 3.23
C ALA A 147 -13.35 -2.22 3.80
N VAL A 148 -12.40 -1.55 3.11
CA VAL A 148 -11.87 -0.24 3.52
C VAL A 148 -12.97 0.82 3.54
N LEU A 149 -13.80 0.90 2.49
CA LEU A 149 -14.95 1.82 2.43
C LEU A 149 -15.90 1.55 3.61
N TRP A 150 -16.24 0.29 3.87
CA TRP A 150 -17.09 -0.08 4.99
C TRP A 150 -16.49 0.36 6.33
N ILE A 151 -15.20 0.05 6.58
CA ILE A 151 -14.51 0.38 7.83
C ILE A 151 -14.40 1.90 8.03
N VAL A 152 -14.13 2.66 6.97
CA VAL A 152 -13.91 4.10 7.07
C VAL A 152 -15.23 4.86 7.21
N ILE A 153 -16.25 4.52 6.41
CA ILE A 153 -17.53 5.24 6.31
C ILE A 153 -18.55 4.75 7.35
N LYS A 154 -18.64 3.42 7.58
CA LYS A 154 -19.64 2.79 8.45
C LYS A 154 -19.05 2.12 9.69
N GLY A 155 -17.72 2.01 9.76
CA GLY A 155 -17.03 1.30 10.84
C GLY A 155 -16.93 2.10 12.15
N PRO A 156 -16.10 1.61 13.08
CA PRO A 156 -16.00 2.15 14.42
C PRO A 156 -15.56 3.62 14.46
N SER A 157 -16.10 4.38 15.42
CA SER A 157 -15.73 5.79 15.64
C SER A 157 -14.32 5.94 16.23
N ARG A 158 -13.87 4.95 17.02
CA ARG A 158 -12.54 5.00 17.67
C ARG A 158 -11.44 4.70 16.65
N ALA A 159 -10.53 5.67 16.47
CA ALA A 159 -9.42 5.56 15.52
C ALA A 159 -8.55 4.31 15.73
N ILE A 160 -8.29 3.92 16.99
CA ILE A 160 -7.55 2.71 17.35
C ILE A 160 -8.22 1.46 16.74
N VAL A 161 -9.52 1.29 16.94
CA VAL A 161 -10.24 0.10 16.43
C VAL A 161 -10.32 0.14 14.91
N LYS A 162 -10.58 1.33 14.33
CA LYS A 162 -10.62 1.52 12.88
C LYS A 162 -9.30 1.12 12.21
N ASN A 163 -8.17 1.63 12.71
CA ASN A 163 -6.84 1.32 12.17
C ASN A 163 -6.46 -0.15 12.38
N TRP A 164 -6.88 -0.76 13.49
CA TRP A 164 -6.67 -2.19 13.71
C TRP A 164 -7.40 -3.03 12.66
N LEU A 165 -8.68 -2.71 12.39
CA LEU A 165 -9.45 -3.39 11.34
C LEU A 165 -8.80 -3.20 9.96
N LEU A 166 -8.37 -1.99 9.62
CA LEU A 166 -7.66 -1.73 8.36
C LEU A 166 -6.38 -2.56 8.24
N ALA A 167 -5.60 -2.68 9.32
CA ALA A 167 -4.37 -3.47 9.33
C ALA A 167 -4.65 -4.97 9.15
N VAL A 168 -5.60 -5.52 9.90
CA VAL A 168 -6.01 -6.93 9.80
C VAL A 168 -6.52 -7.23 8.39
N THR A 169 -7.39 -6.38 7.85
CA THR A 169 -7.91 -6.51 6.48
C THR A 169 -6.78 -6.49 5.45
N THR A 170 -5.85 -5.54 5.57
CA THR A 170 -4.70 -5.42 4.65
C THR A 170 -3.84 -6.69 4.68
N VAL A 171 -3.45 -7.16 5.86
CA VAL A 171 -2.62 -8.37 5.99
C VAL A 171 -3.36 -9.60 5.47
N ALA A 172 -4.65 -9.75 5.76
CA ALA A 172 -5.45 -10.88 5.28
C ALA A 172 -5.48 -10.96 3.75
N PHE A 173 -5.72 -9.84 3.06
CA PHE A 173 -5.73 -9.82 1.60
C PHE A 173 -4.33 -9.98 0.99
N VAL A 174 -3.29 -9.43 1.65
CA VAL A 174 -1.90 -9.67 1.23
C VAL A 174 -1.57 -11.16 1.24
N LEU A 175 -1.96 -11.88 2.30
CA LEU A 175 -1.75 -13.33 2.38
C LEU A 175 -2.57 -14.08 1.32
N ALA A 176 -3.83 -13.70 1.13
CA ALA A 176 -4.72 -14.35 0.16
C ALA A 176 -4.19 -14.26 -1.28
N GLY A 177 -3.61 -13.12 -1.66
CA GLY A 177 -3.05 -12.93 -3.00
C GLY A 177 -1.59 -13.34 -3.17
N ALA A 178 -0.86 -13.62 -2.09
CA ALA A 178 0.60 -13.79 -2.12
C ALA A 178 1.08 -14.85 -3.13
N GLY A 179 0.27 -15.88 -3.39
CA GLY A 179 0.56 -16.93 -4.36
C GLY A 179 0.35 -16.55 -5.84
N TYR A 180 -0.35 -15.44 -6.12
CA TYR A 180 -0.76 -15.05 -7.47
C TYR A 180 0.07 -13.87 -7.99
N THR A 181 0.04 -12.75 -7.27
CA THR A 181 0.57 -11.46 -7.75
C THR A 181 1.52 -10.79 -6.77
N GLY A 182 1.67 -11.33 -5.54
CA GLY A 182 2.29 -10.57 -4.47
C GLY A 182 1.51 -9.26 -4.27
N PRO A 183 0.25 -9.37 -3.86
CA PRO A 183 -0.82 -8.48 -4.26
C PRO A 183 -0.52 -7.07 -3.80
N SER A 184 -0.55 -6.14 -4.74
CA SER A 184 -0.26 -4.76 -4.46
C SER A 184 -1.51 -4.08 -3.91
N MET A 185 -2.64 -4.27 -4.59
CA MET A 185 -3.92 -3.58 -4.36
C MET A 185 -3.75 -2.04 -4.24
N ASN A 186 -2.66 -1.56 -4.83
CA ASN A 186 -2.15 -0.22 -4.78
C ASN A 186 -1.24 -0.01 -6.01
N PRO A 187 -1.71 0.70 -7.04
CA PRO A 187 -0.94 0.90 -8.25
C PRO A 187 0.39 1.64 -8.03
N ALA A 188 0.44 2.58 -7.08
CA ALA A 188 1.66 3.32 -6.76
C ALA A 188 2.75 2.42 -6.16
N ASN A 189 2.36 1.52 -5.24
CA ASN A 189 3.27 0.52 -4.66
C ASN A 189 3.87 -0.40 -5.75
N ALA A 190 3.01 -0.98 -6.60
CA ALA A 190 3.46 -1.83 -7.70
C ALA A 190 4.39 -1.06 -8.65
N PHE A 191 4.02 0.16 -9.00
CA PHE A 191 4.80 0.99 -9.92
C PHE A 191 6.18 1.34 -9.36
N GLY A 192 6.29 1.69 -8.07
CA GLY A 192 7.56 1.99 -7.42
C GLY A 192 8.56 0.83 -7.52
N TRP A 193 8.12 -0.39 -7.23
CA TRP A 193 8.94 -1.59 -7.36
C TRP A 193 9.20 -1.99 -8.82
N ALA A 194 8.23 -1.82 -9.71
CA ALA A 194 8.42 -2.10 -11.13
C ALA A 194 9.44 -1.13 -11.77
N TYR A 195 9.49 0.11 -11.30
CA TYR A 195 10.44 1.11 -11.78
C TYR A 195 11.88 0.71 -11.53
N ILE A 196 12.23 0.37 -10.28
CA ILE A 196 13.61 -0.01 -9.94
C ILE A 196 14.06 -1.30 -10.64
N ASN A 197 13.10 -2.15 -11.03
CA ASN A 197 13.35 -3.40 -11.72
C ASN A 197 13.26 -3.27 -13.25
N ASN A 198 13.13 -2.05 -13.79
CA ASN A 198 12.96 -1.79 -15.23
C ASN A 198 11.77 -2.56 -15.87
N ARG A 199 10.68 -2.77 -15.10
CA ARG A 199 9.44 -3.43 -15.55
C ARG A 199 8.22 -2.50 -15.58
N HIS A 200 8.41 -1.21 -15.34
CA HIS A 200 7.32 -0.22 -15.22
C HIS A 200 6.52 0.00 -16.51
N ASN A 201 7.05 -0.38 -17.67
CA ASN A 201 6.43 -0.25 -19.00
C ASN A 201 5.84 -1.57 -19.53
N THR A 202 5.71 -2.59 -18.67
CA THR A 202 5.20 -3.90 -19.07
C THR A 202 3.67 -3.98 -19.02
N TRP A 203 3.11 -4.95 -19.77
CA TRP A 203 1.68 -5.28 -19.67
C TRP A 203 1.31 -5.83 -18.30
N GLU A 204 2.20 -6.57 -17.63
CA GLU A 204 2.04 -6.95 -16.22
C GLU A 204 1.76 -5.70 -15.38
N GLN A 205 2.61 -4.67 -15.50
CA GLN A 205 2.43 -3.45 -14.72
C GLN A 205 1.12 -2.74 -15.03
N PHE A 206 0.82 -2.51 -16.31
CA PHE A 206 -0.37 -1.77 -16.70
C PHE A 206 -1.66 -2.55 -16.44
N TYR A 207 -1.77 -3.77 -16.97
CA TYR A 207 -3.04 -4.52 -16.91
C TYR A 207 -3.31 -5.10 -15.51
N VAL A 208 -2.31 -5.69 -14.85
CA VAL A 208 -2.54 -6.36 -13.55
C VAL A 208 -2.62 -5.35 -12.42
N TYR A 209 -1.70 -4.39 -12.32
CA TYR A 209 -1.60 -3.54 -11.12
C TYR A 209 -2.19 -2.12 -11.26
N TRP A 210 -2.55 -1.67 -12.47
CA TRP A 210 -3.23 -0.37 -12.67
C TRP A 210 -4.70 -0.51 -13.06
N ILE A 211 -5.05 -1.49 -13.91
CA ILE A 211 -6.42 -1.66 -14.40
C ILE A 211 -7.27 -2.54 -13.46
N CYS A 212 -6.66 -3.54 -12.82
CA CYS A 212 -7.33 -4.49 -11.92
C CYS A 212 -7.05 -4.15 -10.45
#